data_AF-A0A1I3WXR3-F1
#
_entry.id   AF-A0A1I3WXR3-F1
#
_cell.length_a   1.000
_cell.length_b   1.000
_cell.length_c   1.000
_cell.angle_alpha   90.00
_cell.angle_beta   90.00
_cell.angle_gamma   90.00
#
_symmetry.space_group_name_H-M   'P 1'
#
loop_
_entity.id
_entity.type
_entity.pdbx_description
1 polymer ?
#
loop_
_entity_poly.entity_id
_entity_poly.type
_entity_poly.pdbx_seq_one_letter_code
_entity_poly.pdbx_strand_id
1 'polypeptide(L)'
;MFQKTFSATAVVVALSTPAFADPTVGFGLNFTFGSGGVNTGVGVRVFSDDEEDKAAASIGMDYMFGSQSWRGSVGAAYLMDNTYVELNGGYHFGSGEFDFGLGGGWADTMDGTSSNDEDDMPSDPGDNNQNPV
;
A
#
# COMPACT_ATOMS: atom_id res chain seq x y z
N MET A 1 -40.11 19.90 -22.20
CA MET A 1 -39.86 18.51 -21.74
C MET A 1 -38.39 18.24 -21.99
N PHE A 2 -37.56 18.24 -20.94
CA PHE A 2 -36.10 18.32 -21.05
C PHE A 2 -35.48 16.96 -21.41
N GLN A 3 -34.73 16.92 -22.51
CA GLN A 3 -33.94 15.77 -22.97
C GLN A 3 -32.65 15.70 -22.14
N LYS A 4 -32.46 14.61 -21.37
CA LYS A 4 -31.22 14.36 -20.61
C LYS A 4 -30.19 13.71 -21.54
N THR A 5 -29.16 14.47 -21.93
CA THR A 5 -28.02 13.96 -22.69
C THR A 5 -27.03 13.28 -21.73
N PHE A 6 -26.89 11.96 -21.85
CA PHE A 6 -25.79 11.21 -21.21
C PHE A 6 -24.51 11.44 -22.01
N SER A 7 -23.57 12.18 -21.44
CA SER A 7 -22.23 12.36 -22.01
C SER A 7 -21.35 11.20 -21.57
N ALA A 8 -21.05 10.28 -22.50
CA ALA A 8 -20.12 9.18 -22.27
C ALA A 8 -18.69 9.67 -22.47
N THR A 9 -17.96 9.91 -21.37
CA THR A 9 -16.53 10.18 -21.41
C THR A 9 -15.79 8.86 -21.55
N ALA A 10 -15.15 8.63 -22.70
CA ALA A 10 -14.29 7.48 -22.92
C ALA A 10 -12.92 7.72 -22.24
N VAL A 11 -12.60 6.92 -21.22
CA VAL A 11 -11.27 6.88 -20.63
C VAL A 11 -10.39 6.01 -21.53
N VAL A 12 -9.39 6.62 -22.17
CA VAL A 12 -8.37 5.90 -22.95
C VAL A 12 -7.34 5.37 -21.95
N VAL A 13 -7.31 4.05 -21.75
CA VAL A 13 -6.26 3.38 -20.98
C VAL A 13 -5.05 3.19 -21.89
N ALA A 14 -4.05 4.05 -21.74
CA ALA A 14 -2.76 3.86 -22.39
C ALA A 14 -2.00 2.75 -21.64
N LEU A 15 -1.88 1.58 -22.28
CA LEU A 15 -1.07 0.47 -21.78
C LEU A 15 0.40 0.80 -22.06
N SER A 16 1.10 1.41 -21.10
CA SER A 16 2.55 1.62 -21.18
C SER A 16 3.30 0.29 -21.03
N THR A 17 4.44 0.20 -21.70
CA THR A 17 5.39 -0.92 -21.70
C THR A 17 5.72 -1.43 -20.30
N PRO A 18 6.08 -2.72 -20.11
CA PRO A 18 6.54 -3.21 -18.82
C PRO A 18 7.79 -2.42 -18.45
N ALA A 19 7.64 -1.50 -17.50
CA ALA A 19 8.79 -0.93 -16.80
C ALA A 19 9.48 -2.10 -16.11
N PHE A 20 10.79 -2.24 -16.33
CA PHE A 20 11.65 -3.00 -15.43
C PHE A 20 11.58 -2.21 -14.12
N ALA A 21 10.69 -2.63 -13.23
CA ALA A 21 10.26 -1.83 -12.11
C ALA A 21 10.81 -2.48 -10.85
N ASP A 22 11.43 -1.69 -9.99
CA ASP A 22 12.00 -2.12 -8.72
C ASP A 22 10.85 -2.18 -7.69
N PRO A 23 10.34 -3.38 -7.35
CA PRO A 23 9.10 -3.48 -6.60
C PRO A 23 9.36 -3.24 -5.12
N THR A 24 8.52 -2.40 -4.49
CA THR A 24 8.50 -2.24 -3.03
C THR A 24 7.24 -2.84 -2.41
N VAL A 25 7.31 -3.10 -1.11
CA VAL A 25 6.22 -3.66 -0.30
C VAL A 25 5.78 -2.60 0.70
N GLY A 26 4.46 -2.47 0.87
CA GLY A 26 3.87 -1.62 1.88
C GLY A 26 2.85 -2.34 2.74
N PHE A 27 2.57 -1.72 3.87
CA PHE A 27 1.49 -2.09 4.78
C PHE A 27 0.60 -0.89 5.02
N GLY A 28 -0.72 -1.07 5.04
CA GLY A 28 -1.62 0.06 5.20
C GLY A 28 -3.04 -0.29 5.58
N LEU A 29 -3.81 0.79 5.75
CA LEU A 29 -5.24 0.76 6.01
C LEU A 29 -6.00 0.99 4.70
N ASN A 30 -7.13 0.32 4.56
CA ASN A 30 -7.97 0.43 3.37
C ASN A 30 -9.43 0.66 3.77
N PHE A 31 -10.08 1.60 3.12
CA PHE A 31 -11.51 1.90 3.25
C PHE A 31 -12.19 1.53 1.95
N THR A 32 -13.07 0.53 1.98
CA THR A 32 -13.79 0.05 0.80
C THR A 32 -15.26 0.42 0.84
N PHE A 33 -15.78 0.71 -0.33
CA PHE A 33 -17.13 1.16 -0.60
C PHE A 33 -17.73 0.19 -1.62
N GLY A 34 -18.69 -0.61 -1.17
CA GLY A 34 -19.29 -1.69 -1.95
C GLY A 34 -20.08 -2.65 -1.06
N SER A 35 -20.70 -3.66 -1.65
CA SER A 35 -21.42 -4.70 -0.90
C SER A 35 -22.49 -4.20 0.10
N GLY A 36 -23.08 -3.03 -0.15
CA GLY A 36 -24.12 -2.46 0.71
C GLY A 36 -23.61 -1.68 1.94
N GLY A 37 -22.30 -1.38 2.05
CA GLY A 37 -21.76 -0.61 3.16
C GLY A 37 -20.35 -0.05 2.95
N VAL A 38 -19.80 0.49 4.03
CA VAL A 38 -18.37 0.85 4.13
C VAL A 38 -17.68 -0.19 4.98
N ASN A 39 -16.54 -0.68 4.51
CA ASN A 39 -15.74 -1.67 5.21
C ASN A 39 -14.31 -1.16 5.36
N THR A 40 -13.65 -1.57 6.43
CA THR A 40 -12.27 -1.16 6.75
C THR A 40 -11.41 -2.39 6.94
N GLY A 41 -10.16 -2.29 6.53
CA GLY A 41 -9.21 -3.39 6.61
C GLY A 41 -7.77 -2.92 6.73
N VAL A 42 -6.91 -3.89 7.00
CA VAL A 42 -5.45 -3.76 6.92
C VAL A 42 -4.95 -4.70 5.84
N GLY A 43 -3.89 -4.31 5.14
CA GLY A 43 -3.39 -5.10 4.04
C GLY A 43 -1.92 -4.91 3.78
N VAL A 44 -1.39 -5.86 3.02
CA VAL A 44 -0.08 -5.76 2.40
C VAL A 44 -0.25 -5.39 0.93
N ARG A 45 0.64 -4.54 0.45
CA ARG A 45 0.68 -4.03 -0.92
C ARG A 45 2.04 -4.34 -1.52
N VAL A 46 2.04 -4.70 -2.79
CA VAL A 46 3.24 -4.71 -3.63
C VAL A 46 3.02 -3.67 -4.70
N PHE A 47 3.99 -2.78 -4.86
CA PHE A 47 3.98 -1.72 -5.86
C PHE A 47 4.88 -2.13 -7.02
N SER A 48 4.54 -1.68 -8.22
CA SER A 48 5.40 -1.91 -9.37
C SER A 48 6.71 -1.15 -9.22
N ASP A 49 6.68 0.06 -8.66
CA ASP A 49 7.78 1.01 -8.61
C ASP A 49 8.08 1.38 -7.16
N ASP A 50 9.32 1.74 -6.85
CA ASP A 50 9.81 2.18 -5.54
C ASP A 50 10.21 3.66 -5.52
N GLU A 51 10.15 4.34 -6.67
CA GLU A 51 10.45 5.77 -6.80
C GLU A 51 9.40 6.66 -6.12
N GLU A 52 9.89 7.63 -5.33
CA GLU A 52 9.09 8.65 -4.64
C GLU A 52 8.48 9.67 -5.62
N ASP A 53 7.40 10.33 -5.18
CA ASP A 53 6.61 11.29 -5.95
C ASP A 53 6.03 10.74 -7.27
N LYS A 54 5.91 9.41 -7.38
CA LYS A 54 5.50 8.72 -8.60
C LYS A 54 4.27 7.86 -8.41
N ALA A 55 3.52 7.74 -9.50
CA ALA A 55 2.39 6.82 -9.58
C ALA A 55 2.88 5.41 -9.93
N ALA A 56 2.51 4.41 -9.12
CA ALA A 56 2.80 3.00 -9.35
C ALA A 56 1.51 2.19 -9.45
N ALA A 57 1.57 1.04 -10.15
CA ALA A 57 0.52 0.05 -10.04
C ALA A 57 0.65 -0.67 -8.69
N SER A 58 -0.48 -0.99 -8.05
CA SER A 58 -0.52 -1.76 -6.81
C SER A 58 -1.27 -3.07 -6.99
N ILE A 59 -0.78 -4.12 -6.34
CA ILE A 59 -1.54 -5.34 -6.05
C ILE A 59 -1.48 -5.58 -4.55
N GLY A 60 -2.57 -6.06 -3.94
CA GLY A 60 -2.52 -6.38 -2.52
C GLY A 60 -3.57 -7.34 -2.03
N MET A 61 -3.42 -7.62 -0.74
CA MET A 61 -4.25 -8.53 0.03
C MET A 61 -4.64 -7.84 1.32
N ASP A 62 -5.94 -7.62 1.49
CA ASP A 62 -6.52 -6.94 2.65
C ASP A 62 -7.31 -7.94 3.51
N TYR A 63 -7.15 -7.86 4.83
CA TYR A 63 -8.08 -8.46 5.78
C TYR A 63 -9.10 -7.40 6.21
N MET A 64 -10.37 -7.66 5.88
CA MET A 64 -11.46 -6.71 6.09
C MET A 64 -12.19 -7.02 7.40
N PHE A 65 -12.20 -6.08 8.34
CA PHE A 65 -12.75 -6.27 9.69
C PHE A 65 -14.28 -6.34 9.72
N GLY A 66 -14.96 -5.56 8.87
CA GLY A 66 -16.43 -5.53 8.82
C GLY A 66 -17.05 -6.80 8.27
N SER A 67 -16.42 -7.38 7.24
CA SER A 67 -16.86 -8.63 6.60
C SER A 67 -16.13 -9.87 7.10
N GLN A 68 -15.10 -9.71 7.94
CA GLN A 68 -14.21 -10.77 8.43
C GLN A 68 -13.69 -11.68 7.29
N SER A 69 -13.33 -11.06 6.16
CA SER A 69 -12.97 -11.77 4.94
C SER A 69 -11.71 -11.21 4.31
N TRP A 70 -11.02 -12.08 3.56
CA TRP A 70 -9.89 -11.70 2.73
C TRP A 70 -10.35 -11.10 1.42
N ARG A 71 -9.66 -10.05 0.98
CA ARG A 71 -9.93 -9.32 -0.24
C ARG A 71 -8.63 -9.17 -1.04
N GLY A 72 -8.65 -9.67 -2.26
CA GLY A 72 -7.57 -9.42 -3.22
C GLY A 72 -7.89 -8.17 -4.02
N SER A 73 -6.90 -7.33 -4.28
CA SER A 73 -7.15 -6.04 -4.93
C SER A 73 -6.00 -5.57 -5.81
N VAL A 74 -6.34 -4.76 -6.80
CA VAL A 74 -5.42 -4.15 -7.76
C VAL A 74 -5.77 -2.69 -7.94
N GLY A 75 -4.78 -1.83 -8.13
CA GLY A 75 -5.00 -0.39 -8.10
C GLY A 75 -3.85 0.43 -8.64
N ALA A 76 -3.96 1.72 -8.39
CA ALA A 76 -2.91 2.70 -8.61
C ALA A 76 -2.62 3.41 -7.30
N ALA A 77 -1.34 3.53 -6.96
CA ALA A 77 -0.83 4.19 -5.79
C ALA A 77 0.04 5.38 -6.19
N TYR A 78 0.10 6.38 -5.32
CA TYR A 78 1.07 7.46 -5.38
C TYR A 78 2.00 7.31 -4.18
N LEU A 79 3.28 7.06 -4.46
CA LEU A 79 4.32 6.91 -3.44
C LEU A 79 4.84 8.30 -3.06
N MET A 80 4.99 8.52 -1.77
CA MET A 80 5.53 9.72 -1.12
C MET A 80 6.62 9.24 -0.15
N ASP A 81 7.26 10.16 0.59
CA ASP A 81 8.28 9.87 1.60
C ASP A 81 7.82 8.79 2.59
N ASN A 82 8.31 7.55 2.39
CA ASN A 82 7.98 6.31 3.10
C ASN A 82 6.48 6.01 3.29
N THR A 83 5.62 6.64 2.49
CA THR A 83 4.17 6.54 2.63
C THR A 83 3.52 6.45 1.26
N TYR A 84 2.28 5.95 1.23
CA TYR A 84 1.53 5.90 -0.01
C TYR A 84 0.06 6.20 0.23
N VAL A 85 -0.58 6.69 -0.82
CA VAL A 85 -2.04 6.73 -0.96
C VAL A 85 -2.42 6.02 -2.23
N GLU A 86 -3.57 5.36 -2.25
CA GLU A 86 -3.99 4.58 -3.41
C GLU A 86 -5.49 4.53 -3.62
N LEU A 87 -5.86 4.19 -4.85
CA LEU A 87 -7.20 3.81 -5.27
C LEU A 87 -7.14 2.38 -5.84
N ASN A 88 -8.00 1.49 -5.34
CA ASN A 88 -7.97 0.08 -5.69
C ASN A 88 -9.38 -0.47 -5.97
N GLY A 89 -9.48 -1.47 -6.84
CA GLY A 89 -10.66 -2.31 -7.02
C GLY A 89 -10.33 -3.72 -6.56
N GLY A 90 -11.28 -4.40 -5.90
CA GLY A 90 -10.98 -5.68 -5.27
C GLY A 90 -12.15 -6.64 -5.20
N TYR A 91 -11.80 -7.90 -4.97
CA TYR A 91 -12.72 -9.03 -4.91
C TYR A 91 -12.61 -9.72 -3.56
N HIS A 92 -13.74 -9.91 -2.89
CA HIS A 92 -13.82 -10.64 -1.63
C HIS A 92 -13.89 -12.15 -1.87
N PHE A 93 -12.89 -12.88 -1.39
CA PHE A 93 -12.86 -14.35 -1.53
C PHE A 93 -13.92 -15.06 -0.69
N GLY A 94 -14.48 -14.39 0.33
CA GLY A 94 -15.54 -14.93 1.18
C GLY A 94 -16.96 -14.75 0.64
N SER A 95 -17.31 -13.55 0.17
CA SER A 95 -18.66 -13.22 -0.31
C SER A 95 -18.82 -13.26 -1.83
N GLY A 96 -17.71 -13.26 -2.57
CA GLY A 96 -17.71 -13.21 -4.03
C GLY A 96 -18.12 -11.85 -4.62
N GLU A 97 -18.07 -10.80 -3.81
CA GLU A 97 -18.46 -9.45 -4.19
C GLU A 97 -17.26 -8.60 -4.63
N PHE A 98 -17.54 -7.59 -5.44
CA PHE A 98 -16.57 -6.62 -5.90
C PHE A 98 -16.85 -5.25 -5.29
N ASP A 99 -15.79 -4.54 -4.90
CA ASP A 99 -15.88 -3.20 -4.34
C ASP A 99 -14.70 -2.31 -4.79
N PHE A 100 -14.79 -1.03 -4.46
CA PHE A 100 -13.74 -0.05 -4.71
C PHE A 100 -13.26 0.52 -3.38
N GLY A 101 -11.97 0.77 -3.28
CA GLY A 101 -11.34 1.26 -2.06
C GLY A 101 -10.39 2.41 -2.29
N LEU A 102 -10.16 3.13 -1.20
CA LEU A 102 -9.07 4.07 -1.06
C LEU A 102 -8.30 3.73 0.21
N GLY A 103 -6.99 3.76 0.11
CA GLY A 103 -6.11 3.31 1.18
C GLY A 103 -4.87 4.16 1.27
N GLY A 104 -4.13 3.93 2.35
CA GLY A 104 -2.82 4.51 2.53
C GLY A 104 -2.09 3.86 3.69
N GLY A 105 -0.78 4.01 3.70
CA GLY A 105 0.06 3.37 4.68
C GLY A 105 1.52 3.71 4.46
N TRP A 106 2.36 2.81 4.97
CA TRP A 106 3.81 2.92 4.89
C TRP A 106 4.33 1.94 3.86
N ALA A 107 5.31 2.38 3.09
CA ALA A 107 6.07 1.55 2.17
C ALA A 107 7.54 1.89 2.37
N ASP A 108 8.40 0.87 2.30
CA ASP A 108 9.85 1.10 2.31
C ASP A 108 10.24 1.68 0.94
N THR A 109 10.16 3.01 0.79
CA THR A 109 10.71 3.75 -0.35
C THR A 109 12.19 4.03 -0.11
N MET A 110 13.00 4.03 -1.17
CA MET A 110 14.43 4.32 -1.07
C MET A 110 14.67 5.79 -1.38
N ASP A 111 14.98 6.59 -0.36
CA ASP A 111 15.43 7.97 -0.56
C ASP A 111 16.76 7.96 -1.34
N GLY A 112 16.80 8.71 -2.43
CA GLY A 112 18.05 9.10 -3.07
C GLY A 112 18.82 10.12 -2.22
N THR A 113 19.30 9.74 -1.01
CA THR A 113 20.44 10.24 -0.20
C THR A 113 20.13 10.27 1.31
N SER A 114 20.74 9.31 2.03
CA SER A 114 21.18 9.32 3.45
C SER A 114 20.19 9.34 4.63
N SER A 115 20.23 8.25 5.40
CA SER A 115 20.35 8.26 6.87
C SER A 115 21.43 7.22 7.27
N ASN A 116 22.69 7.62 7.41
CA ASN A 116 23.28 7.78 8.75
C ASN A 116 22.31 8.45 9.73
N ASP A 117 21.88 7.71 10.75
CA ASP A 117 22.27 8.00 12.13
C ASP A 117 21.74 6.91 13.10
N GLU A 118 22.65 6.44 13.95
CA GLU A 118 22.40 6.03 15.34
C GLU A 118 21.69 4.69 15.64
N ASP A 119 22.48 3.59 15.63
CA ASP A 119 22.31 2.52 16.64
C ASP A 119 23.33 2.74 17.77
N ASP A 120 22.77 3.17 18.90
CA ASP A 120 23.38 3.32 20.22
C ASP A 120 24.05 2.03 20.74
N MET A 121 25.05 2.24 21.60
CA MET A 121 25.95 1.24 22.18
C MET A 121 25.26 0.07 22.91
N PRO A 122 25.81 -1.16 22.87
CA PRO A 122 25.63 -2.11 23.96
C PRO A 122 26.55 -1.70 25.12
N SER A 123 25.94 -1.30 26.23
CA SER A 123 26.58 -1.36 27.55
C SER A 123 26.78 -2.84 27.91
N ASP A 124 28.02 -3.29 28.03
CA ASP A 124 28.34 -4.60 28.60
C ASP A 124 28.39 -4.48 30.15
N PRO A 125 27.48 -5.13 30.89
CA PRO A 125 27.51 -5.17 32.33
C PRO A 125 28.26 -6.42 32.80
N GLY A 126 29.53 -6.26 33.17
CA GLY A 126 30.17 -7.12 34.18
C GLY A 126 31.34 -7.98 33.67
N ASP A 127 32.55 -7.42 33.71
CA ASP A 127 33.74 -8.21 34.04
C ASP A 127 34.22 -7.80 35.44
N ASN A 128 33.82 -8.62 36.40
CA ASN A 128 34.22 -8.55 37.79
C ASN A 128 34.99 -9.81 38.12
N ASN A 129 36.30 -9.85 37.80
CA ASN A 129 37.23 -10.65 38.60
C ASN A 129 38.74 -10.37 38.38
N GLN A 130 39.38 -10.02 39.51
CA GLN A 130 40.76 -10.37 39.94
C GLN A 130 41.92 -9.53 39.45
N ASN A 131 42.23 -8.54 40.29
CA ASN A 131 43.60 -8.34 40.75
C ASN A 131 44.11 -9.61 41.45
N PRO A 132 45.30 -10.13 41.09
CA PRO A 132 46.22 -10.54 42.14
C PRO A 132 47.68 -10.11 41.90
N VAL A 133 48.23 -9.54 42.99
CA VAL A 133 49.64 -9.34 43.42
C VAL A 133 50.61 -8.51 42.58
#